data_AF-A0A7S3MEA7-F1
#
_entry.id   AF-A0A7S3MEA7-F1
#
_cell.length_a   1.000
_cell.length_b   1.000
_cell.length_c   1.000
_cell.angle_alpha   90.00
_cell.angle_beta   90.00
_cell.angle_gamma   90.00
#
_symmetry.space_group_name_H-M   'P 1'
#
loop_
_entity.id
_entity.type
_entity.pdbx_description
1 polymer ?
#
loop_
_entity_poly.entity_id
_entity_poly.type
_entity_poly.pdbx_seq_one_letter_code
_entity_poly.pdbx_strand_id
1 'polypeptide(L)'
;ETSREAVVRALVAIKYMADQAVLIVPPQQKGHQLNEDPLVADLLGDLRGPSLGGGTAAQGTATHMGFVCDGSGANPITGVRYKSTSSKDMDITEACRRQGRYPTGGAGWRAIADPATALRIALAAMLGWWQVIWPTR
;
A
#
# COMPACT_ATOMS: atom_id res chain seq x y z
N GLU A 1 -24.47 -10.83 -57.79
CA GLU A 1 -23.59 -10.22 -56.77
C GLU A 1 -22.28 -9.84 -57.44
N THR A 2 -22.06 -8.54 -57.63
CA THR A 2 -20.86 -8.04 -58.30
C THR A 2 -19.69 -7.97 -57.32
N SER A 3 -18.45 -8.05 -57.82
CA SER A 3 -17.23 -7.93 -56.99
C SER A 3 -17.24 -6.66 -56.14
N ARG A 4 -17.83 -5.57 -56.65
CA ARG A 4 -18.00 -4.31 -55.94
C ARG A 4 -18.98 -4.41 -54.75
N GLU A 5 -20.09 -5.12 -54.92
CA GLU A 5 -21.07 -5.35 -53.83
C GLU A 5 -20.48 -6.23 -52.71
N ALA A 6 -19.63 -7.20 -53.07
CA ALA A 6 -18.91 -8.01 -52.09
C ALA A 6 -17.93 -7.16 -51.26
N VAL A 7 -17.17 -6.27 -51.91
CA VAL A 7 -16.24 -5.34 -51.23
C VAL A 7 -16.98 -4.38 -50.31
N VAL A 8 -18.11 -3.81 -50.76
CA VAL A 8 -18.90 -2.88 -49.93
C VAL A 8 -19.40 -3.57 -48.66
N ARG A 9 -19.90 -4.81 -48.77
CA ARG A 9 -20.35 -5.56 -47.57
C ARG A 9 -19.21 -5.90 -46.63
N ALA A 10 -18.04 -6.26 -47.16
CA ALA A 10 -16.86 -6.50 -46.34
C ALA A 10 -16.44 -5.24 -45.58
N LEU A 11 -16.44 -4.07 -46.23
CA LEU A 11 -16.11 -2.79 -45.58
C LEU A 11 -17.14 -2.40 -44.52
N VAL A 12 -18.44 -2.63 -44.77
CA VAL A 12 -19.50 -2.40 -43.77
C VAL A 12 -19.34 -3.31 -42.57
N ALA A 13 -19.00 -4.59 -42.77
CA ALA A 13 -18.74 -5.53 -41.68
C ALA A 13 -17.51 -5.12 -40.84
N ILE A 14 -16.42 -4.69 -41.49
CA ILE A 14 -15.22 -4.19 -40.80
C ILE A 14 -15.55 -2.94 -39.98
N LYS A 15 -16.32 -2.00 -40.54
CA LYS A 15 -16.78 -0.79 -39.82
C LYS A 15 -17.62 -1.16 -38.60
N TYR A 16 -18.56 -2.08 -38.75
CA TYR A 16 -19.39 -2.55 -37.65
C TYR A 16 -18.57 -3.23 -36.54
N MET A 17 -17.58 -4.05 -36.91
CA MET A 17 -16.65 -4.69 -35.97
C MET A 17 -15.79 -3.64 -35.23
N ALA A 18 -15.35 -2.59 -35.92
CA ALA A 18 -14.59 -1.50 -35.30
C ALA A 18 -15.45 -0.69 -34.30
N ASP A 19 -16.69 -0.36 -34.66
CA ASP A 19 -17.62 0.34 -33.77
C ASP A 19 -17.98 -0.50 -32.53
N GLN A 20 -18.11 -1.82 -32.69
CA GLN A 20 -18.29 -2.76 -31.58
C GLN A 20 -17.03 -2.90 -30.71
N ALA A 21 -15.83 -2.85 -31.30
CA ALA A 21 -14.57 -2.95 -30.57
C ALA A 21 -14.29 -1.72 -29.69
N VAL A 22 -14.89 -0.56 -29.97
CA VAL A 22 -14.85 0.62 -29.08
C VAL A 22 -15.57 0.35 -27.74
N LEU A 23 -16.50 -0.62 -27.69
CA LEU A 23 -17.13 -1.09 -26.44
C LEU A 23 -16.25 -2.06 -25.63
N ILE A 24 -15.13 -2.53 -26.20
CA ILE A 24 -14.13 -3.42 -25.57
C ILE A 24 -12.83 -2.65 -25.27
N VAL A 25 -12.85 -1.32 -25.34
CA VAL A 25 -11.94 -0.55 -24.48
C VAL A 25 -12.57 -0.66 -23.10
N PRO A 26 -11.95 -1.35 -22.12
CA PRO A 26 -12.44 -1.23 -20.74
C PRO A 26 -12.54 0.26 -20.48
N PRO A 27 -13.66 0.77 -19.92
CA PRO A 27 -13.71 2.18 -19.56
C PRO A 27 -12.40 2.44 -18.85
N GLN A 28 -11.62 3.42 -19.36
CA GLN A 28 -10.50 3.99 -18.62
C GLN A 28 -11.00 3.99 -17.19
N GLN A 29 -10.38 3.19 -16.34
CA GLN A 29 -10.76 3.14 -14.94
C GLN A 29 -10.46 4.56 -14.48
N LYS A 30 -11.46 5.44 -14.60
CA LYS A 30 -11.68 6.51 -13.67
C LYS A 30 -11.88 5.70 -12.42
N GLY A 31 -10.75 5.42 -11.75
CA GLY A 31 -10.71 4.57 -10.59
C GLY A 31 -11.90 5.04 -9.81
N HIS A 32 -12.82 4.12 -9.53
CA HIS A 32 -13.89 4.44 -8.61
C HIS A 32 -13.13 4.79 -7.34
N GLN A 33 -12.84 6.08 -7.17
CA GLN A 33 -12.48 6.66 -5.92
C GLN A 33 -13.73 6.36 -5.11
N LEU A 34 -13.70 5.23 -4.45
CA LEU A 34 -14.31 5.10 -3.15
C LEU A 34 -13.64 6.21 -2.35
N ASN A 35 -14.11 7.44 -2.53
CA ASN A 35 -13.86 8.49 -1.58
C ASN A 35 -14.46 7.90 -0.31
N GLU A 36 -13.57 7.49 0.58
CA GLU A 36 -13.93 7.23 1.97
C GLU A 36 -14.83 8.36 2.47
N ASP A 37 -15.78 8.01 3.33
CA ASP A 37 -16.65 8.99 3.96
C ASP A 37 -15.76 10.08 4.59
N PRO A 38 -16.05 11.38 4.34
CA PRO A 38 -15.23 12.48 4.84
C PRO A 38 -15.05 12.44 6.37
N LEU A 39 -15.99 11.89 7.13
CA LEU A 39 -15.84 11.70 8.57
C LEU A 39 -14.84 10.60 8.92
N VAL A 40 -14.78 9.54 8.11
CA VAL A 40 -13.83 8.44 8.28
C VAL A 40 -12.42 8.89 7.88
N ALA A 41 -12.31 9.71 6.82
CA ALA A 41 -11.05 10.32 6.39
C ALA A 41 -10.45 11.26 7.46
N ASP A 42 -11.29 12.09 8.09
CA ASP A 42 -10.88 13.01 9.15
C ASP A 42 -10.50 12.26 10.43
N LEU A 43 -11.21 11.16 10.75
CA LEU A 43 -10.97 10.37 11.95
C LEU A 43 -9.76 9.41 11.83
N LEU A 44 -9.54 8.82 10.66
CA LEU A 44 -8.50 7.79 10.45
C LEU A 44 -7.27 8.27 9.65
N GLY A 45 -7.34 9.49 9.10
CA GLY A 45 -6.31 10.06 8.24
C GLY A 45 -6.33 9.45 6.83
N ASP A 46 -6.29 10.32 5.82
CA ASP A 46 -6.36 10.02 4.38
C ASP A 46 -5.60 8.72 4.04
N LEU A 47 -6.35 7.64 3.77
CA LEU A 47 -5.76 6.29 3.65
C LEU A 47 -5.02 6.07 2.32
N ARG A 48 -4.91 7.09 1.45
CA ARG A 48 -4.15 7.02 0.19
C ARG A 48 -2.77 6.45 0.48
N GLY A 49 -2.57 5.20 0.05
CA GLY A 49 -1.33 4.46 0.21
C GLY A 49 -0.14 5.21 -0.39
N PRO A 50 1.09 4.71 -0.17
CA PRO A 50 2.29 5.40 -0.61
C PRO A 50 2.28 5.52 -2.13
N SER A 51 1.96 6.70 -2.66
CA SER A 51 2.48 7.07 -3.97
C SER A 51 4.00 7.06 -3.82
N LEU A 52 4.67 6.24 -4.61
CA LEU A 52 6.12 6.26 -4.82
C LEU A 52 6.52 7.59 -5.49
N GLY A 53 6.32 8.70 -4.79
CA GLY A 53 6.43 10.04 -5.31
C GLY A 53 6.44 11.00 -4.14
N GLY A 54 7.62 11.54 -3.86
CA GLY A 54 7.93 12.40 -2.73
C GLY A 54 6.91 13.52 -2.53
N GLY A 55 6.06 13.35 -1.53
CA GLY A 55 5.35 14.42 -0.87
C GLY A 55 6.07 14.69 0.45
N THR A 56 6.83 15.78 0.52
CA THR A 56 7.32 16.36 1.76
C THR A 56 6.13 16.92 2.55
N ALA A 57 5.26 16.06 3.06
CA ALA A 57 4.41 16.40 4.17
C ALA A 57 5.36 16.65 5.35
N ALA A 58 5.21 17.79 6.00
CA ALA A 58 6.06 18.24 7.10
C ALA A 58 6.34 17.06 8.04
N GLN A 59 7.61 16.63 8.02
CA GLN A 59 8.19 15.62 8.88
C GLN A 59 8.15 16.13 10.31
N GLY A 60 6.97 16.10 10.94
CA GLY A 60 6.92 15.99 12.38
C GLY A 60 7.63 14.69 12.69
N THR A 61 8.87 14.77 13.19
CA THR A 61 9.68 13.59 13.52
C THR A 61 8.91 12.76 14.53
N ALA A 62 8.18 11.76 14.02
CA ALA A 62 7.38 10.87 14.86
C ALA A 62 8.30 10.31 15.94
N THR A 63 7.90 10.52 17.19
CA THR A 63 8.70 10.10 18.33
C THR A 63 8.01 8.91 18.96
N HIS A 64 8.66 7.76 18.93
CA HIS A 64 8.16 6.50 19.44
C HIS A 64 8.60 6.33 20.89
N MET A 65 7.79 6.84 21.82
CA MET A 65 8.03 6.70 23.26
C MET A 65 7.99 5.24 23.71
N GLY A 66 8.88 4.87 24.63
CA GLY A 66 8.96 3.53 25.20
C GLY A 66 9.68 2.50 24.32
N PHE A 67 10.27 2.91 23.20
CA PHE A 67 11.07 2.05 22.32
C PHE A 67 12.53 2.48 22.33
N VAL A 68 13.41 1.49 22.49
CA VAL A 68 14.86 1.64 22.50
C VAL A 68 15.41 1.02 21.23
N CYS A 69 16.32 1.70 20.55
CA CYS A 69 17.01 1.13 19.40
C CYS A 69 18.06 0.11 19.86
N ASP A 70 17.92 -1.17 19.49
CA ASP A 70 18.88 -2.22 19.89
C ASP A 70 20.28 -2.03 19.30
N GLY A 71 20.39 -1.38 18.13
CA GLY A 71 21.67 -1.14 17.47
C GLY A 71 22.48 0.03 18.05
N SER A 72 21.81 1.11 18.48
CA SER A 72 22.46 2.36 18.90
C SER A 72 22.18 2.77 20.35
N GLY A 73 21.19 2.16 21.01
CA GLY A 73 20.71 2.56 22.34
C GLY A 73 19.81 3.80 22.34
N ALA A 74 19.48 4.38 21.19
CA ALA A 74 18.64 5.58 21.12
C ALA A 74 17.26 5.35 21.76
N ASN A 75 16.87 6.22 22.69
CA ASN A 75 15.61 6.19 23.41
C ASN A 75 15.17 7.63 23.75
N PRO A 76 14.00 8.10 23.29
CA PRO A 76 13.05 7.41 22.40
C PRO A 76 13.57 7.32 20.96
N ILE A 77 13.03 6.40 20.16
CA ILE A 77 13.30 6.36 18.72
C ILE A 77 12.57 7.53 18.02
N THR A 78 13.32 8.40 17.36
CA THR A 78 12.80 9.53 16.57
C THR A 78 12.88 9.24 15.07
N GLY A 79 11.86 9.62 14.31
CA GLY A 79 11.74 9.34 12.88
C GLY A 79 11.17 7.92 12.64
N VAL A 80 11.52 7.29 11.53
CA VAL A 80 11.00 5.96 11.20
C VAL A 80 11.62 4.91 12.11
N ARG A 81 10.77 4.21 12.87
CA ARG A 81 11.14 3.02 13.63
C ARG A 81 11.03 1.78 12.74
N TYR A 82 12.02 0.90 12.82
CA TYR A 82 11.99 -0.40 12.16
C TYR A 82 11.85 -1.51 13.18
N LYS A 83 10.77 -2.29 13.09
CA LYS A 83 10.55 -3.49 13.91
C LYS A 83 10.93 -4.75 13.14
N SER A 84 11.71 -5.63 13.74
CA SER A 84 12.01 -6.96 13.17
C SER A 84 10.74 -7.83 13.14
N THR A 85 10.48 -8.56 12.05
CA THR A 85 9.42 -9.57 12.04
C THR A 85 9.91 -10.94 12.50
N SER A 86 11.22 -11.19 12.48
CA SER A 86 11.81 -12.45 12.96
C SER A 86 12.09 -12.45 14.47
N SER A 87 12.02 -11.29 15.12
CA SER A 87 12.34 -11.14 16.54
C SER A 87 11.22 -10.39 17.27
N LYS A 88 10.83 -10.89 18.44
CA LYS A 88 9.70 -10.34 19.21
C LYS A 88 9.92 -8.89 19.65
N ASP A 89 11.13 -8.56 20.09
CA ASP A 89 11.45 -7.30 20.75
C ASP A 89 12.73 -6.69 20.18
N MET A 90 12.77 -6.56 18.85
CA MET A 90 13.88 -5.89 18.18
C MET A 90 13.39 -4.70 17.37
N ASP A 91 13.88 -3.53 17.74
CA ASP A 91 13.52 -2.23 17.20
C ASP A 91 14.78 -1.43 16.91
N ILE A 92 14.85 -0.82 15.74
CA ILE A 92 15.98 0.02 15.35
C ILE A 92 15.56 1.30 14.69
N THR A 93 16.43 2.30 14.74
CA THR A 93 16.27 3.54 13.97
C THR A 93 16.54 3.30 12.49
N GLU A 94 16.03 4.19 11.65
CA GLU A 94 16.35 4.22 10.21
C GLU A 94 17.87 4.25 9.94
N ALA A 95 18.63 5.00 10.75
CA ALA A 95 20.08 5.07 10.62
C ALA A 95 20.75 3.70 10.86
N CYS A 96 20.36 3.01 11.94
CA CYS A 96 20.84 1.64 12.24
C CYS A 96 20.44 0.66 11.13
N ARG A 97 19.22 0.78 10.60
CA ARG A 97 18.75 -0.06 9.50
C ARG A 97 19.59 0.11 8.24
N ARG A 98 19.91 1.36 7.88
CA ARG A 98 20.74 1.70 6.70
C ARG A 98 22.20 1.27 6.85
N GLN A 99 22.73 1.36 8.07
CA GLN A 99 24.11 0.95 8.39
C GLN A 99 24.28 -0.55 8.58
N GLY A 100 23.19 -1.33 8.64
CA GLY A 100 23.27 -2.75 9.00
C GLY A 100 23.65 -2.98 10.47
N ARG A 101 23.44 -1.97 11.33
CA ARG A 101 23.86 -1.99 12.73
C ARG A 101 22.70 -2.47 13.61
N TYR A 102 22.62 -3.77 13.83
CA TYR A 102 21.64 -4.42 14.71
C TYR A 102 22.16 -5.78 15.19
N PRO A 103 21.70 -6.27 16.36
CA PRO A 103 22.09 -7.59 16.86
C PRO A 103 21.73 -8.73 15.90
N THR A 104 22.43 -9.85 16.03
CA THR A 104 22.12 -11.08 15.28
C THR A 104 20.69 -11.54 15.54
N GLY A 105 19.97 -11.94 14.48
CA GLY A 105 18.58 -12.43 14.56
C GLY A 105 17.53 -11.47 14.00
N GLY A 106 17.88 -10.21 13.73
CA GLY A 106 16.99 -9.23 13.09
C GLY A 106 16.84 -9.41 11.58
N ALA A 107 15.65 -9.80 11.13
CA ALA A 107 15.29 -9.96 9.72
C ALA A 107 13.82 -9.55 9.49
N GLY A 108 13.47 -9.32 8.21
CA GLY A 108 12.10 -8.96 7.82
C GLY A 108 11.63 -7.63 8.44
N TRP A 109 12.43 -6.58 8.29
CA TRP A 109 12.16 -5.29 8.93
C TRP A 109 10.90 -4.61 8.39
N ARG A 110 10.00 -4.21 9.29
CA ARG A 110 8.82 -3.39 9.02
C ARG A 110 9.04 -1.95 9.45
N ALA A 111 8.89 -1.02 8.52
CA ALA A 111 8.90 0.41 8.81
C ALA A 111 7.59 0.82 9.50
N ILE A 112 7.71 1.55 10.60
CA ILE A 112 6.64 2.15 11.38
C ILE A 112 6.97 3.63 11.47
N ALA A 113 6.45 4.42 10.53
CA ALA A 113 6.71 5.85 10.45
C ALA A 113 5.85 6.66 11.45
N ASP A 114 4.62 6.20 11.71
CA ASP A 114 3.64 6.92 12.51
C ASP A 114 2.67 5.92 13.20
N PRO A 115 1.82 6.40 14.14
CA PRO A 115 0.84 5.54 14.82
C PRO A 115 -0.19 4.89 13.87
N ALA A 116 -0.59 5.58 12.80
CA ALA A 116 -1.56 5.04 11.84
C ALA A 116 -0.97 3.82 11.11
N THR A 117 0.30 3.88 10.72
CA THR A 117 1.05 2.77 10.14
C THR A 117 1.11 1.58 11.10
N ALA A 118 1.36 1.83 12.39
CA ALA A 118 1.35 0.77 13.41
C ALA A 118 -0.03 0.08 13.52
N LEU A 119 -1.11 0.86 13.55
CA LEU A 119 -2.49 0.35 13.62
C LEU A 119 -2.86 -0.47 12.38
N ARG A 120 -2.52 0.02 11.18
CA ARG A 120 -2.76 -0.72 9.92
C ARG A 120 -2.05 -2.07 9.92
N ILE A 121 -0.79 -2.10 10.37
CA ILE A 121 -0.01 -3.33 10.50
C ILE A 121 -0.68 -4.32 11.49
N ALA A 122 -1.12 -3.82 12.65
CA ALA A 122 -1.76 -4.66 13.67
C ALA A 122 -3.10 -5.23 13.16
N LEU A 123 -3.95 -4.38 12.57
CA LEU A 123 -5.23 -4.80 12.02
C LEU A 123 -5.05 -5.81 10.88
N ALA A 124 -4.10 -5.56 9.97
CA ALA A 124 -3.81 -6.50 8.88
C ALA A 124 -3.37 -7.88 9.40
N ALA A 125 -2.56 -7.92 10.46
CA ALA A 125 -2.23 -9.17 11.12
C ALA A 125 -3.52 -9.83 11.67
N MET A 126 -4.31 -9.12 12.48
CA MET A 126 -5.55 -9.67 13.05
C MET A 126 -6.51 -10.23 11.99
N LEU A 127 -6.72 -9.49 10.89
CA LEU A 127 -7.58 -9.93 9.78
C LEU A 127 -7.00 -11.12 9.01
N GLY A 128 -5.67 -11.23 8.88
CA GLY A 128 -5.04 -12.41 8.29
C GLY A 128 -5.27 -13.68 9.10
N TRP A 129 -5.25 -13.56 10.43
CA TRP A 129 -5.55 -14.66 11.34
C TRP A 129 -7.05 -14.91 11.51
N TRP A 130 -7.90 -13.93 11.15
CA TRP A 130 -9.36 -14.06 11.27
C TRP A 130 -9.90 -15.28 10.53
N GLN A 131 -9.42 -15.51 9.31
CA GLN A 131 -9.81 -16.67 8.49
C GLN A 131 -9.37 -18.02 9.11
N VAL A 132 -8.26 -18.01 9.86
CA VAL A 132 -7.75 -19.19 10.57
C VAL A 132 -8.57 -19.46 11.84
N ILE A 133 -8.97 -18.40 12.56
CA ILE A 133 -9.70 -18.52 13.82
C ILE A 133 -11.20 -18.79 13.57
N TRP A 134 -11.78 -18.26 12.49
CA TRP A 134 -13.20 -18.46 12.10
C TRP A 134 -13.35 -18.99 10.67
N PRO A 135 -12.96 -20.24 10.39
CA PRO A 135 -12.94 -20.80 9.03
C PRO A 135 -14.32 -21.09 8.41
N THR A 136 -15.42 -20.99 9.17
CA THR A 136 -16.77 -21.44 8.75
C THR A 136 -17.83 -20.34 8.76
N ARG A 137 -17.44 -19.07 8.61
CA ARG A 137 -18.38 -17.96 8.39
C ARG A 137 -18.44 -17.53 6.94
#